data_AF-A0A7Y2IMG0-F1
#
_entry.id   AF-A0A7Y2IMG0-F1
#
_cell.length_a   1.000
_cell.length_b   1.000
_cell.length_c   1.000
_cell.angle_alpha   90.00
_cell.angle_beta   90.00
_cell.angle_gamma   90.00
#
_symmetry.space_group_name_H-M   'P 1'
#
loop_
_entity.id
_entity.type
_entity.pdbx_description
1 polymer ?
#
loop_
_entity_poly.entity_id
_entity_poly.type
_entity_poly.pdbx_seq_one_letter_code
_entity_poly.pdbx_strand_id
1 'polypeptide(L)'
;MRNFARILAIAGPIITIQSILWEYARMHPAYRFIVEPWALRGLDMTQGRVFASIGAAALVVGLLAMRDSAQNQRVGMAITAVMVALGVVITAIFAPSSGYELKTMATTGLALVYGFGGMKLARRFLPNVKLLQGVMGGLVVTLGFALLDFLIIRALFGGSAQSPAIIAALVFVGLGLVAVAGTPVELAANRAFIFATVVGGLVIARIGPSLRAALVSAQMEMGAAAQYKDTQTTNGWMIACLGMFLAFVGAVGLWARRRDYIASQRRAAQQREAAEKSAAEIAAAAEARAAEARQSS
;
A
#
# COMPACT_ATOMS: atom_id res chain seq x y z
N MET A 1 16.60 16.08 -4.50
CA MET A 1 15.68 15.02 -4.02
C MET A 1 14.25 15.48 -3.68
N ARG A 2 14.01 16.75 -3.31
CA ARG A 2 12.70 17.26 -2.83
C ARG A 2 11.49 16.97 -3.74
N ASN A 3 11.71 16.98 -5.05
CA ASN A 3 10.66 16.78 -6.06
C ASN A 3 10.57 15.32 -6.54
N PHE A 4 11.62 14.51 -6.33
CA PHE A 4 11.70 13.16 -6.88
C PHE A 4 10.67 12.21 -6.28
N ALA A 5 10.52 12.20 -4.95
CA ALA A 5 9.49 11.38 -4.28
C ALA A 5 8.07 11.78 -4.68
N ARG A 6 7.84 13.09 -4.91
CA ARG A 6 6.57 13.63 -5.39
C ARG A 6 6.26 13.16 -6.82
N ILE A 7 7.26 13.24 -7.69
CA ILE A 7 7.17 12.78 -9.08
C ILE A 7 6.85 11.28 -9.10
N LEU A 8 7.57 10.45 -8.34
CA LEU A 8 7.33 9.01 -8.29
C LEU A 8 5.94 8.65 -7.74
N ALA A 9 5.46 9.36 -6.71
CA ALA A 9 4.13 9.15 -6.14
C ALA A 9 2.98 9.46 -7.11
N ILE A 10 3.21 10.31 -8.13
CA ILE A 10 2.24 10.66 -9.16
C ILE A 10 2.44 9.82 -10.43
N ALA A 11 3.68 9.69 -10.89
CA ALA A 11 4.03 8.97 -12.10
C ALA A 11 3.71 7.47 -11.97
N GLY A 12 3.97 6.86 -10.81
CA GLY A 12 3.67 5.44 -10.59
C GLY A 12 2.20 5.09 -10.82
N PRO A 13 1.24 5.77 -10.17
CA PRO A 13 -0.18 5.59 -10.44
C PRO A 13 -0.59 5.87 -11.89
N ILE A 14 -0.04 6.92 -12.53
CA ILE A 14 -0.33 7.23 -13.95
C ILE A 14 0.15 6.10 -14.87
N ILE A 15 1.36 5.59 -14.66
CA ILE A 15 1.90 4.45 -15.41
C ILE A 15 1.02 3.21 -15.21
N THR A 16 0.52 3.00 -13.99
CA THR A 16 -0.40 1.89 -13.67
C THR A 16 -1.72 2.03 -14.43
N ILE A 17 -2.29 3.24 -14.51
CA ILE A 17 -3.51 3.50 -15.29
C ILE A 17 -3.24 3.30 -16.78
N GLN A 18 -2.14 3.86 -17.29
CA GLN A 18 -1.76 3.80 -18.71
C GLN A 18 -1.51 2.36 -19.18
N SER A 19 -1.20 1.44 -18.27
CA SER A 19 -1.06 0.02 -18.57
C SER A 19 -2.28 -0.57 -19.29
N ILE A 20 -3.50 -0.05 -19.07
CA ILE A 20 -4.73 -0.56 -19.69
C ILE A 20 -4.70 -0.48 -21.22
N LEU A 21 -3.91 0.44 -21.77
CA LEU A 21 -3.74 0.63 -23.22
C LEU A 21 -2.83 -0.43 -23.85
N TRP A 22 -2.17 -1.24 -23.04
CA TRP A 22 -1.24 -2.27 -23.48
C TRP A 22 -1.86 -3.65 -23.47
N GLU A 23 -1.19 -4.55 -24.19
CA GLU A 23 -1.46 -5.97 -24.18
C GLU A 23 -1.10 -6.59 -22.82
N TYR A 24 -1.97 -7.46 -22.29
CA TYR A 24 -1.81 -8.10 -20.98
C TYR A 24 -1.49 -9.60 -21.05
N ALA A 25 -2.04 -10.29 -22.04
CA ALA A 25 -1.74 -11.68 -22.31
C ALA A 25 -1.67 -11.93 -23.81
N ARG A 26 -0.79 -12.85 -24.22
CA ARG A 26 -0.60 -13.23 -25.61
C ARG A 26 -0.29 -14.71 -25.77
N MET A 27 -0.67 -15.24 -26.92
CA MET A 27 -0.20 -16.52 -27.41
C MET A 27 1.25 -16.40 -27.89
N HIS A 28 1.98 -17.50 -27.81
CA HIS A 28 3.34 -17.60 -28.32
C HIS A 28 3.37 -17.15 -29.80
N PRO A 29 4.38 -16.35 -30.23
CA PRO A 29 4.40 -15.74 -31.56
C PRO A 29 4.21 -16.73 -32.72
N ALA A 30 4.61 -18.00 -32.53
CA ALA A 30 4.42 -19.08 -33.48
C ALA A 30 2.94 -19.35 -33.87
N TYR A 31 1.98 -18.98 -33.01
CA TYR A 31 0.54 -19.23 -33.22
C TYR A 31 -0.23 -17.98 -33.68
N ARG A 32 0.45 -16.86 -33.96
CA ARG A 32 -0.18 -15.55 -34.22
C ARG A 32 -1.20 -15.54 -35.37
N PHE A 33 -1.07 -16.44 -36.34
CA PHE A 33 -1.93 -16.50 -37.53
C PHE A 33 -2.92 -17.67 -37.52
N ILE A 34 -2.87 -18.52 -36.48
CA ILE A 34 -3.57 -19.81 -36.47
C ILE A 34 -4.70 -19.81 -35.43
N VAL A 35 -4.65 -18.91 -34.43
CA VAL A 35 -5.47 -18.98 -33.23
C VAL A 35 -6.00 -17.57 -32.87
N GLU A 36 -7.32 -17.38 -32.89
CA GLU A 36 -8.00 -16.12 -32.49
C GLU A 36 -8.71 -16.28 -31.14
N PRO A 37 -8.68 -15.29 -30.22
CA PRO A 37 -7.84 -14.10 -30.19
C PRO A 37 -6.40 -14.44 -29.76
N TRP A 38 -5.43 -13.99 -30.54
CA TRP A 38 -4.01 -14.22 -30.27
C TRP A 38 -3.46 -13.38 -29.09
N ALA A 39 -4.17 -12.32 -28.68
CA ALA A 39 -3.82 -11.47 -27.55
C ALA A 39 -5.03 -10.76 -26.95
N LEU A 40 -4.94 -10.43 -25.66
CA LEU A 40 -5.93 -9.64 -24.94
C LEU A 40 -5.33 -8.32 -24.44
N ARG A 41 -6.07 -7.23 -24.68
CA ARG A 41 -5.71 -5.89 -24.22
C ARG A 41 -6.42 -5.56 -22.91
N GLY A 42 -5.82 -4.67 -22.13
CA GLY A 42 -6.38 -4.27 -20.84
C GLY A 42 -7.79 -3.66 -20.93
N LEU A 43 -8.09 -2.88 -21.98
CA LEU A 43 -9.42 -2.26 -22.17
C LEU A 43 -10.56 -3.27 -22.32
N ASP A 44 -10.25 -4.44 -22.88
CA ASP A 44 -11.23 -5.48 -23.19
C ASP A 44 -11.44 -6.45 -22.00
N MET A 45 -10.70 -6.26 -20.90
CA MET A 45 -10.65 -7.16 -19.76
C MET A 45 -11.09 -6.48 -18.45
N THR A 46 -11.78 -7.22 -17.60
CA THR A 46 -12.11 -6.78 -16.23
C THR A 46 -10.84 -6.47 -15.42
N GLN A 47 -9.77 -7.25 -15.62
CA GLN A 47 -8.48 -7.06 -14.98
C GLN A 47 -7.86 -5.68 -15.29
N GLY A 48 -8.02 -5.17 -16.51
CA GLY A 48 -7.56 -3.81 -16.86
C GLY A 48 -8.34 -2.72 -16.15
N ARG A 49 -9.65 -2.90 -15.98
CA ARG A 49 -10.49 -1.99 -15.17
C ARG A 49 -10.07 -2.00 -13.69
N VAL A 50 -9.69 -3.17 -13.16
CA VAL A 50 -9.14 -3.29 -11.80
C VAL A 50 -7.82 -2.53 -11.69
N PHE A 51 -6.89 -2.68 -12.63
CA PHE A 51 -5.59 -1.99 -12.60
C PHE A 51 -5.77 -0.47 -12.68
N ALA A 52 -6.63 0.00 -13.58
CA ALA A 52 -6.96 1.42 -13.69
C ALA A 52 -7.60 1.97 -12.42
N SER A 53 -8.48 1.21 -11.77
CA SER A 53 -9.14 1.63 -10.52
C SER A 53 -8.14 1.71 -9.36
N ILE A 54 -7.24 0.73 -9.23
CA ILE A 54 -6.16 0.75 -8.24
C ILE A 54 -5.23 1.93 -8.49
N GLY A 55 -4.84 2.17 -9.74
CA GLY A 55 -4.03 3.31 -10.13
C GLY A 55 -4.71 4.64 -9.82
N ALA A 56 -5.99 4.80 -10.15
CA ALA A 56 -6.75 6.00 -9.86
C ALA A 56 -6.87 6.26 -8.34
N ALA A 57 -7.17 5.23 -7.55
CA ALA A 57 -7.21 5.34 -6.10
C ALA A 57 -5.84 5.69 -5.51
N ALA A 58 -4.76 5.05 -5.98
CA ALA A 58 -3.41 5.38 -5.57
C ALA A 58 -3.02 6.82 -5.94
N LEU A 59 -3.47 7.32 -7.10
CA LEU A 59 -3.26 8.72 -7.49
C LEU A 59 -3.98 9.68 -6.56
N VAL A 60 -5.27 9.45 -6.29
CA VAL A 60 -6.07 10.31 -5.39
C VAL A 60 -5.45 10.32 -3.99
N VAL A 61 -5.15 9.14 -3.43
CA VAL A 61 -4.54 9.03 -2.10
C VAL A 61 -3.14 9.65 -2.09
N GLY A 62 -2.35 9.46 -3.14
CA GLY A 62 -1.02 10.08 -3.28
C GLY A 62 -1.10 11.60 -3.28
N LEU A 63 -2.00 12.19 -4.08
CA LEU A 63 -2.22 13.64 -4.12
C LEU A 63 -2.68 14.20 -2.78
N LEU A 64 -3.61 13.51 -2.11
CA LEU A 64 -4.08 13.89 -0.77
C LEU A 64 -2.95 13.78 0.25
N ALA A 65 -2.19 12.69 0.22
CA ALA A 65 -1.05 12.47 1.09
C ALA A 65 0.06 13.50 0.84
N MET A 66 0.17 14.10 -0.34
CA MET A 66 1.19 15.11 -0.65
C MET A 66 0.85 16.52 -0.14
N ARG A 67 -0.42 16.80 0.15
CA ARG A 67 -0.85 18.12 0.66
C ARG A 67 -0.21 18.43 2.01
N ASP A 68 0.14 19.69 2.24
CA ASP A 68 0.73 20.12 3.52
C ASP A 68 -0.27 19.97 4.68
N SER A 69 -1.58 20.10 4.39
CA SER A 69 -2.66 19.84 5.33
C SER A 69 -2.68 18.40 5.87
N ALA A 70 -2.05 17.43 5.18
CA ALA A 70 -1.96 16.05 5.65
C ALA A 70 -1.09 15.90 6.91
N GLN A 71 -0.35 16.94 7.31
CA GLN A 71 0.36 17.00 8.58
C GLN A 71 -0.61 17.15 9.77
N ASN A 72 -1.78 17.74 9.56
CA ASN A 72 -2.79 17.85 10.61
C ASN A 72 -3.36 16.48 10.92
N GLN A 73 -3.34 16.08 12.20
CA GLN A 73 -3.82 14.76 12.65
C GLN A 73 -5.23 14.43 12.12
N ARG A 74 -6.17 15.39 12.21
CA ARG A 74 -7.56 15.21 11.73
C ARG A 74 -7.62 14.93 10.23
N VAL A 75 -6.84 15.67 9.44
CA VAL A 75 -6.79 15.50 7.99
C VAL A 75 -6.09 14.19 7.62
N GLY A 76 -5.02 13.84 8.32
CA GLY A 76 -4.31 12.56 8.11
C GLY A 76 -5.20 11.34 8.39
N MET A 77 -6.05 11.39 9.42
CA MET A 77 -7.07 10.37 9.69
C MET A 77 -8.17 10.35 8.61
N ALA A 78 -8.65 11.52 8.17
CA ALA A 78 -9.64 11.59 7.09
C ALA A 78 -9.12 11.00 5.77
N ILE A 79 -7.87 11.28 5.39
CA ILE A 79 -7.22 10.69 4.20
C ILE A 79 -7.12 9.17 4.35
N THR A 80 -6.77 8.68 5.55
CA THR A 80 -6.73 7.25 5.83
C THR A 80 -8.11 6.61 5.69
N ALA A 81 -9.17 7.26 6.18
CA ALA A 81 -10.54 6.77 6.05
C ALA A 81 -11.01 6.74 4.58
N VAL A 82 -10.69 7.77 3.79
CA VAL A 82 -10.96 7.80 2.34
C VAL A 82 -10.26 6.64 1.64
N MET A 83 -9.01 6.35 1.98
CA MET A 83 -8.28 5.23 1.41
C MET A 83 -8.92 3.88 1.74
N VAL A 84 -9.35 3.69 2.99
CA VAL A 84 -10.07 2.48 3.41
C VAL A 84 -11.36 2.34 2.59
N ALA A 85 -12.16 3.40 2.50
CA ALA A 85 -13.40 3.40 1.74
C ALA A 85 -13.17 3.05 0.26
N LEU A 86 -12.16 3.65 -0.38
CA LEU A 86 -11.80 3.34 -1.77
C LEU A 86 -11.42 1.87 -1.96
N GLY A 87 -10.63 1.31 -1.04
CA GLY A 87 -10.25 -0.11 -1.08
C GLY A 87 -11.47 -1.03 -0.99
N VAL A 88 -12.41 -0.72 -0.08
CA VAL A 88 -13.66 -1.49 0.07
C VAL A 88 -14.54 -1.39 -1.18
N VAL A 89 -14.71 -0.18 -1.73
CA VAL A 89 -15.53 0.05 -2.92
C VAL A 89 -14.96 -0.70 -4.13
N ILE A 90 -13.65 -0.62 -4.36
CA ILE A 90 -13.00 -1.34 -5.47
C ILE A 90 -13.23 -2.84 -5.31
N THR A 91 -13.00 -3.41 -4.12
CA THR A 91 -13.23 -4.84 -3.94
C THR A 91 -14.70 -5.22 -4.07
N ALA A 92 -15.63 -4.41 -3.56
CA ALA A 92 -17.06 -4.68 -3.67
C ALA A 92 -17.54 -4.70 -5.14
N ILE A 93 -17.02 -3.81 -5.98
CA ILE A 93 -17.37 -3.74 -7.41
C ILE A 93 -16.83 -4.95 -8.18
N PHE A 94 -15.59 -5.36 -7.91
CA PHE A 94 -14.89 -6.35 -8.75
C PHE A 94 -14.89 -7.78 -8.20
N ALA A 95 -15.22 -8.00 -6.92
CA ALA A 95 -15.28 -9.34 -6.33
C ALA A 95 -16.30 -10.32 -6.95
N PRO A 96 -17.46 -9.90 -7.50
CA PRO A 96 -18.40 -10.83 -8.13
C PRO A 96 -17.88 -11.45 -9.44
N SER A 97 -16.79 -10.92 -10.02
CA SER A 97 -16.36 -11.24 -11.40
C SER A 97 -15.29 -12.34 -11.51
N SER A 98 -14.81 -12.87 -10.39
CA SER A 98 -13.60 -13.68 -10.33
C SER A 98 -13.90 -15.17 -10.06
N GLY A 99 -14.26 -15.91 -11.10
CA GLY A 99 -14.54 -17.34 -11.05
C GLY A 99 -13.31 -18.26 -10.95
N TYR A 100 -12.23 -17.88 -10.26
CA TYR A 100 -10.96 -18.63 -10.27
C TYR A 100 -10.58 -19.22 -8.90
N GLU A 101 -10.64 -20.53 -8.72
CA GLU A 101 -10.07 -21.16 -7.53
C GLU A 101 -8.52 -21.19 -7.56
N LEU A 102 -7.86 -20.34 -6.78
CA LEU A 102 -6.41 -20.45 -6.56
C LEU A 102 -6.12 -21.62 -5.60
N LYS A 103 -5.27 -22.58 -6.01
CA LYS A 103 -4.83 -23.68 -5.12
C LYS A 103 -4.15 -23.13 -3.85
N THR A 104 -4.68 -23.54 -2.70
CA THR A 104 -4.37 -23.07 -1.33
C THR A 104 -2.91 -23.19 -0.89
N MET A 105 -2.11 -24.08 -1.50
CA MET A 105 -0.70 -24.25 -1.10
C MET A 105 0.23 -23.16 -1.66
N ALA A 106 0.04 -22.73 -2.91
CA ALA A 106 0.86 -21.69 -3.52
C ALA A 106 0.57 -20.31 -2.90
N THR A 107 -0.68 -20.07 -2.51
CA THR A 107 -1.10 -18.84 -1.82
C THR A 107 -0.49 -18.75 -0.43
N THR A 108 -0.48 -19.85 0.33
CA THR A 108 0.09 -19.90 1.68
C THR A 108 1.60 -19.67 1.68
N GLY A 109 2.33 -20.26 0.72
CA GLY A 109 3.78 -20.06 0.59
C GLY A 109 4.17 -18.61 0.25
N LEU A 110 3.47 -17.99 -0.71
CA LEU A 110 3.69 -16.58 -1.06
C LEU A 110 3.23 -15.62 0.06
N ALA A 111 2.11 -15.91 0.73
CA ALA A 111 1.62 -15.16 1.88
C ALA A 111 2.64 -15.12 3.02
N LEU A 112 3.37 -16.22 3.25
CA LEU A 112 4.47 -16.27 4.22
C LEU A 112 5.67 -15.42 3.77
N VAL A 113 6.09 -15.52 2.50
CA VAL A 113 7.21 -14.71 1.97
C VAL A 113 6.90 -13.21 2.04
N TYR A 114 5.69 -12.80 1.65
CA TYR A 114 5.23 -11.42 1.77
C TYR A 114 5.00 -10.99 3.22
N GLY A 115 4.52 -11.89 4.08
CA GLY A 115 4.39 -11.63 5.51
C GLY A 115 5.75 -11.38 6.17
N PHE A 116 6.78 -12.16 5.84
CA PHE A 116 8.16 -11.95 6.32
C PHE A 116 8.79 -10.66 5.76
N GLY A 117 8.60 -10.38 4.46
CA GLY A 117 9.06 -9.13 3.84
C GLY A 117 8.35 -7.90 4.41
N GLY A 118 7.03 -7.99 4.56
CA GLY A 118 6.15 -7.00 5.18
C GLY A 118 6.48 -6.77 6.65
N MET A 119 6.87 -7.80 7.39
CA MET A 119 7.32 -7.68 8.79
C MET A 119 8.67 -6.98 8.91
N LYS A 120 9.65 -7.31 8.05
CA LYS A 120 10.94 -6.58 8.00
C LYS A 120 10.73 -5.11 7.65
N LEU A 121 9.81 -4.83 6.72
CA LEU A 121 9.38 -3.47 6.41
C LEU A 121 8.69 -2.80 7.61
N ALA A 122 7.66 -3.43 8.16
CA ALA A 122 6.86 -2.88 9.25
C ALA A 122 7.70 -2.59 10.49
N ARG A 123 8.65 -3.46 10.85
CA ARG A 123 9.62 -3.21 11.94
C ARG A 123 10.53 -2.01 11.65
N ARG A 124 10.93 -1.82 10.39
CA ARG A 124 11.76 -0.66 9.99
C ARG A 124 10.95 0.64 9.95
N PHE A 125 9.66 0.56 9.63
CA PHE A 125 8.77 1.71 9.46
C PHE A 125 7.96 2.09 10.70
N LEU A 126 7.79 1.18 11.64
CA LEU A 126 7.07 1.35 12.91
C LEU A 126 7.94 0.91 14.11
N PRO A 127 9.13 1.50 14.30
CA PRO A 127 10.08 1.03 15.31
C PRO A 127 9.55 1.17 16.74
N ASN A 128 8.55 2.02 16.99
CA ASN A 128 8.03 2.32 18.34
C ASN A 128 6.80 1.49 18.73
N VAL A 129 6.31 0.61 17.86
CA VAL A 129 5.18 -0.25 18.20
C VAL A 129 5.73 -1.45 18.98
N LYS A 130 5.51 -1.47 20.30
CA LYS A 130 5.95 -2.59 21.19
C LYS A 130 5.48 -3.95 20.68
N LEU A 131 4.29 -4.00 20.07
CA LEU A 131 3.72 -5.20 19.43
C LEU A 131 4.52 -5.69 18.21
N LEU A 132 5.45 -4.91 17.64
CA LEU A 132 6.27 -5.29 16.47
C LEU A 132 7.70 -5.70 16.87
N GLN A 133 8.14 -5.37 18.09
CA GLN A 133 9.54 -5.53 18.53
C GLN A 133 9.88 -6.95 19.00
N GLY A 134 8.89 -7.77 19.40
CA GLY A 134 9.09 -9.16 19.81
C GLY A 134 8.97 -10.18 18.66
N VAL A 135 9.52 -11.39 18.85
CA VAL A 135 9.37 -12.53 17.91
C VAL A 135 7.88 -12.85 17.69
N MET A 136 7.11 -12.91 18.77
CA MET A 136 5.64 -13.04 18.77
C MET A 136 4.95 -11.90 18.01
N GLY A 137 5.42 -10.68 18.20
CA GLY A 137 4.91 -9.50 17.51
C GLY A 137 5.15 -9.50 16.00
N GLY A 138 6.32 -9.99 15.61
CA GLY A 138 6.64 -10.30 14.23
C GLY A 138 5.68 -11.35 13.68
N LEU A 139 5.57 -12.49 14.38
CA LEU A 139 4.68 -13.59 14.00
C LEU A 139 3.23 -13.13 13.81
N VAL A 140 2.69 -12.29 14.70
CA VAL A 140 1.34 -11.72 14.58
C VAL A 140 1.20 -10.83 13.35
N VAL A 141 2.22 -10.04 13.00
CA VAL A 141 2.19 -9.20 11.79
C VAL A 141 2.36 -10.02 10.52
N THR A 142 3.23 -11.03 10.52
CA THR A 142 3.39 -11.97 9.39
C THR A 142 2.15 -12.81 9.18
N LEU A 143 1.58 -13.37 10.25
CA LEU A 143 0.30 -14.07 10.23
C LEU A 143 -0.82 -13.11 9.83
N GLY A 144 -0.79 -11.86 10.28
CA GLY A 144 -1.74 -10.82 9.90
C GLY A 144 -1.65 -10.49 8.41
N PHE A 145 -0.46 -10.30 7.86
CA PHE A 145 -0.25 -10.08 6.42
C PHE A 145 -0.54 -11.33 5.61
N ALA A 146 -0.21 -12.52 6.11
CA ALA A 146 -0.49 -13.78 5.44
C ALA A 146 -1.99 -14.08 5.45
N LEU A 147 -2.68 -13.78 6.55
CA LEU A 147 -4.13 -13.85 6.68
C LEU A 147 -4.78 -12.80 5.79
N LEU A 148 -4.26 -11.57 5.73
CA LEU A 148 -4.73 -10.50 4.86
C LEU A 148 -4.55 -10.85 3.38
N ASP A 149 -3.40 -11.41 3.00
CA ASP A 149 -3.15 -11.95 1.65
C ASP A 149 -4.12 -13.10 1.35
N PHE A 150 -4.27 -14.05 2.27
CA PHE A 150 -5.24 -15.15 2.15
C PHE A 150 -6.68 -14.66 2.03
N LEU A 151 -7.07 -13.64 2.78
CA LEU A 151 -8.40 -13.05 2.81
C LEU A 151 -8.67 -12.21 1.55
N ILE A 152 -7.70 -11.44 1.06
CA ILE A 152 -7.77 -10.73 -0.23
C ILE A 152 -7.91 -11.74 -1.36
N ILE A 153 -7.12 -12.82 -1.34
CA ILE A 153 -7.20 -13.88 -2.34
C ILE A 153 -8.57 -14.57 -2.28
N ARG A 154 -9.05 -14.92 -1.09
CA ARG A 154 -10.37 -15.55 -0.94
C ARG A 154 -11.50 -14.60 -1.35
N ALA A 155 -11.39 -13.31 -1.10
CA ALA A 155 -12.35 -12.31 -1.53
C ALA A 155 -12.33 -12.11 -3.05
N LEU A 156 -11.14 -12.05 -3.65
CA LEU A 156 -10.97 -11.81 -5.08
C LEU A 156 -11.03 -13.06 -5.94
N PHE A 157 -11.10 -14.27 -5.37
CA PHE A 157 -10.96 -15.52 -6.13
C PHE A 157 -11.72 -16.72 -5.50
N GLY A 158 -12.34 -16.59 -4.32
CA GLY A 158 -13.03 -17.70 -3.65
C GLY A 158 -14.51 -17.81 -4.00
N GLY A 159 -14.91 -18.89 -4.67
CA GLY A 159 -16.27 -19.08 -5.21
C GLY A 159 -17.41 -19.41 -4.22
N SER A 160 -17.24 -19.35 -2.89
CA SER A 160 -18.29 -19.82 -1.97
C SER A 160 -18.33 -19.23 -0.56
N ALA A 161 -17.55 -18.19 -0.24
CA ALA A 161 -17.56 -17.61 1.11
C ALA A 161 -18.41 -16.33 1.19
N GLN A 162 -19.08 -16.15 2.34
CA GLN A 162 -19.79 -14.93 2.74
C GLN A 162 -19.02 -13.65 2.34
N SER A 163 -19.78 -12.66 1.85
CA SER A 163 -19.36 -11.65 0.86
C SER A 163 -17.88 -11.22 0.92
N PRO A 164 -17.15 -11.33 -0.21
CA PRO A 164 -15.82 -10.75 -0.40
C PRO A 164 -15.66 -9.30 0.08
N ALA A 165 -16.74 -8.51 -0.02
CA ALA A 165 -16.78 -7.12 0.41
C ALA A 165 -16.59 -6.96 1.92
N ILE A 166 -17.18 -7.85 2.75
CA ILE A 166 -17.03 -7.81 4.20
C ILE A 166 -15.59 -8.14 4.60
N ILE A 167 -15.01 -9.17 3.97
CA ILE A 167 -13.62 -9.56 4.23
C ILE A 167 -12.65 -8.44 3.83
N ALA A 168 -12.87 -7.82 2.66
CA ALA A 168 -12.11 -6.67 2.21
C ALA A 168 -12.27 -5.47 3.16
N ALA A 169 -13.49 -5.21 3.65
CA ALA A 169 -13.75 -4.18 4.63
C ALA A 169 -12.95 -4.39 5.91
N LEU A 170 -12.95 -5.59 6.47
CA LEU A 170 -12.16 -5.91 7.66
C LEU A 170 -10.66 -5.71 7.43
N VAL A 171 -10.17 -6.14 6.26
CA VAL A 171 -8.77 -5.98 5.84
C VAL A 171 -8.37 -4.50 5.73
N PHE A 172 -9.12 -3.71 4.97
CA PHE A 172 -8.79 -2.30 4.75
C PHE A 172 -8.97 -1.49 6.05
N VAL A 173 -10.02 -1.75 6.83
CA VAL A 173 -10.20 -1.13 8.15
C VAL A 173 -9.03 -1.46 9.07
N GLY A 174 -8.61 -2.72 9.12
CA GLY A 174 -7.43 -3.15 9.90
C GLY A 174 -6.16 -2.41 9.49
N LEU A 175 -5.89 -2.28 8.19
CA LEU A 175 -4.74 -1.52 7.68
C LEU A 175 -4.84 -0.03 8.01
N GLY A 176 -6.03 0.55 7.94
CA GLY A 176 -6.29 1.93 8.35
C GLY A 176 -6.00 2.14 9.84
N LEU A 177 -6.45 1.23 10.70
CA LEU A 177 -6.18 1.26 12.13
C LEU A 177 -4.68 1.16 12.42
N VAL A 178 -3.95 0.26 11.75
CA VAL A 178 -2.48 0.14 11.88
C VAL A 178 -1.78 1.42 11.42
N ALA A 179 -2.25 2.03 10.33
CA ALA A 179 -1.71 3.29 9.83
C ALA A 179 -1.88 4.43 10.84
N VAL A 180 -2.98 4.46 11.59
CA VAL A 180 -3.23 5.49 12.62
C VAL A 180 -2.52 5.16 13.93
N ALA A 181 -2.47 3.88 14.34
CA ALA A 181 -2.01 3.45 15.66
C ALA A 181 -0.52 3.69 15.94
N GLY A 182 0.34 3.66 14.93
CA GLY A 182 1.76 3.96 15.16
C GLY A 182 2.02 5.44 15.43
N THR A 183 3.07 5.74 16.20
CA THR A 183 3.48 7.10 16.54
C THR A 183 4.61 7.58 15.61
N PRO A 184 4.64 8.87 15.19
CA PRO A 184 3.63 9.92 15.39
C PRO A 184 2.39 9.81 14.47
N VAL A 185 1.21 10.17 14.99
CA VAL A 185 -0.08 10.06 14.25
C VAL A 185 -0.12 10.96 13.00
N GLU A 186 0.63 12.06 13.00
CA GLU A 186 0.84 12.96 11.84
C GLU A 186 1.36 12.21 10.59
N LEU A 187 1.96 11.02 10.74
CA LEU A 187 2.40 10.18 9.63
C LEU A 187 1.37 9.15 9.15
N ALA A 188 0.14 9.19 9.68
CA ALA A 188 -0.89 8.19 9.37
C ALA A 188 -1.21 8.13 7.87
N ALA A 189 -1.46 9.29 7.23
CA ALA A 189 -1.74 9.36 5.79
C ALA A 189 -0.60 8.78 4.93
N ASN A 190 0.66 9.00 5.34
CA ASN A 190 1.81 8.48 4.60
C ASN A 190 1.96 6.96 4.75
N ARG A 191 1.70 6.44 5.96
CA ARG A 191 1.71 4.99 6.21
C ARG A 191 0.56 4.30 5.52
N ALA A 192 -0.61 4.91 5.53
CA ALA A 192 -1.78 4.48 4.78
C ALA A 192 -1.42 4.38 3.29
N PHE A 193 -0.85 5.43 2.70
CA PHE A 193 -0.44 5.40 1.29
C PHE A 193 0.60 4.33 0.97
N ILE A 194 1.57 4.09 1.86
CA ILE A 194 2.49 2.95 1.73
C ILE A 194 1.73 1.62 1.73
N PHE A 195 0.79 1.41 2.65
CA PHE A 195 0.01 0.17 2.69
C PHE A 195 -0.87 0.00 1.44
N ALA A 196 -1.51 1.06 0.96
CA ALA A 196 -2.30 1.01 -0.27
C ALA A 196 -1.45 0.65 -1.49
N THR A 197 -0.24 1.22 -1.62
CA THR A 197 0.65 0.91 -2.74
C THR A 197 1.17 -0.53 -2.68
N VAL A 198 1.45 -1.04 -1.48
CA VAL A 198 1.84 -2.45 -1.29
C VAL A 198 0.69 -3.39 -1.62
N VAL A 199 -0.50 -3.16 -1.05
CA VAL A 199 -1.67 -4.02 -1.28
C VAL A 199 -2.11 -3.98 -2.75
N GLY A 200 -2.21 -2.79 -3.34
CA GLY A 200 -2.54 -2.64 -4.76
C GLY A 200 -1.51 -3.31 -5.68
N GLY A 201 -0.21 -3.18 -5.35
CA GLY A 201 0.87 -3.86 -6.07
C GLY A 201 0.78 -5.38 -5.96
N LEU A 202 0.44 -5.92 -4.79
CA LEU A 202 0.23 -7.35 -4.58
C LEU A 202 -0.95 -7.87 -5.40
N VAL A 203 -2.09 -7.15 -5.39
CA VAL A 203 -3.26 -7.51 -6.20
C VAL A 203 -2.89 -7.58 -7.69
N ILE A 204 -2.20 -6.55 -8.21
CA ILE A 204 -1.76 -6.51 -9.62
C ILE A 204 -0.80 -7.67 -9.93
N ALA A 205 0.19 -7.92 -9.07
CA ALA A 205 1.14 -9.02 -9.26
C ALA A 205 0.45 -10.39 -9.30
N ARG A 206 -0.61 -10.60 -8.51
CA ARG A 206 -1.35 -11.87 -8.44
C ARG A 206 -2.36 -12.07 -9.56
N ILE A 207 -2.74 -11.01 -10.27
CA ILE A 207 -3.65 -11.11 -11.42
C ILE A 207 -2.96 -11.74 -12.64
N GLY A 208 -1.62 -11.79 -12.69
CA GLY A 208 -0.85 -12.38 -13.80
C GLY A 208 -1.32 -13.76 -14.29
N PRO A 209 -1.41 -14.78 -13.42
CA PRO A 209 -1.96 -16.09 -13.79
C PRO A 209 -3.39 -16.04 -14.35
N SER A 210 -4.25 -15.16 -13.81
CA SER A 210 -5.63 -15.01 -14.31
C SER A 210 -5.69 -14.41 -15.71
N LEU A 211 -4.71 -13.57 -16.11
CA LEU A 211 -4.64 -13.03 -17.46
C LEU A 211 -4.36 -14.14 -18.49
N ARG A 212 -3.48 -15.08 -18.13
CA ARG A 212 -3.21 -16.26 -18.96
C ARG A 212 -4.43 -17.17 -19.05
N ALA A 213 -5.07 -17.41 -17.91
CA ALA A 213 -6.26 -18.24 -17.86
C ALA A 213 -7.44 -17.63 -18.65
N ALA A 214 -7.60 -16.31 -18.64
CA ALA A 214 -8.62 -15.61 -19.43
C ALA A 214 -8.35 -15.73 -20.94
N LEU A 215 -7.08 -15.69 -21.35
CA LEU A 215 -6.72 -15.96 -22.74
C LEU A 215 -7.05 -17.42 -23.13
N VAL A 216 -6.74 -18.40 -22.26
CA VAL A 216 -7.08 -19.81 -22.51
C VAL A 216 -8.60 -20.03 -22.54
N SER A 217 -9.37 -19.40 -21.66
CA SER A 217 -10.83 -19.54 -21.66
C SER A 217 -11.45 -18.96 -22.92
N ALA A 218 -10.98 -17.79 -23.36
CA ALA A 218 -11.38 -17.23 -24.65
C ALA A 218 -11.11 -18.26 -25.76
N GLN A 219 -9.93 -18.88 -25.80
CA GLN A 219 -9.61 -19.91 -26.79
C GLN A 219 -10.54 -21.12 -26.77
N MET A 220 -10.90 -21.60 -25.58
CA MET A 220 -11.82 -22.73 -25.42
C MET A 220 -13.23 -22.41 -25.93
N GLU A 221 -13.71 -21.18 -25.76
CA GLU A 221 -15.02 -20.75 -26.27
C GLU A 221 -15.10 -20.81 -27.81
N MET A 222 -13.97 -20.65 -28.51
CA MET A 222 -13.89 -20.82 -29.97
C MET A 222 -13.52 -22.23 -30.41
N GLY A 223 -13.46 -23.20 -29.50
CA GLY A 223 -13.16 -24.59 -29.83
C GLY A 223 -11.68 -24.87 -30.12
N ALA A 224 -10.77 -23.95 -29.77
CA ALA A 224 -9.33 -24.13 -29.94
C ALA A 224 -8.68 -24.71 -28.67
N ALA A 225 -7.99 -25.84 -28.80
CA ALA A 225 -7.26 -26.48 -27.70
C ALA A 225 -5.86 -25.88 -27.51
N ALA A 226 -5.77 -24.59 -27.19
CA ALA A 226 -4.51 -23.96 -26.85
C ALA A 226 -4.00 -24.47 -25.48
N GLN A 227 -2.78 -25.02 -25.42
CA GLN A 227 -2.20 -25.46 -24.16
C GLN A 227 -1.77 -24.26 -23.30
N TYR A 228 -1.98 -24.33 -21.98
CA TYR A 228 -1.63 -23.26 -21.04
C TYR A 228 -0.16 -22.80 -21.15
N LYS A 229 0.75 -23.68 -21.57
CA LYS A 229 2.19 -23.39 -21.77
C LYS A 229 2.47 -22.40 -22.90
N ASP A 230 1.55 -22.26 -23.85
CA ASP A 230 1.71 -21.38 -25.01
C ASP A 230 1.20 -19.95 -24.76
N THR A 231 0.69 -19.68 -23.56
CA THR A 231 0.24 -18.34 -23.14
C THR A 231 1.29 -17.63 -22.30
N GLN A 232 1.48 -16.34 -22.54
CA GLN A 232 2.42 -15.49 -21.82
C GLN A 232 1.73 -14.22 -21.32
N THR A 233 2.07 -13.79 -20.11
CA THR A 233 1.78 -12.41 -19.66
C THR A 233 2.72 -11.44 -20.36
N THR A 234 2.21 -10.29 -20.77
CA THR A 234 2.95 -9.32 -21.59
C THR A 234 3.27 -8.03 -20.84
N ASN A 235 3.86 -7.08 -21.58
CA ASN A 235 4.37 -5.81 -21.06
C ASN A 235 3.34 -5.00 -20.27
N GLY A 236 2.05 -5.03 -20.61
CA GLY A 236 1.05 -4.23 -19.87
C GLY A 236 0.92 -4.63 -18.39
N TRP A 237 0.99 -5.93 -18.08
CA TRP A 237 1.04 -6.39 -16.68
C TRP A 237 2.34 -5.94 -15.98
N MET A 238 3.48 -6.05 -16.67
CA MET A 238 4.76 -5.60 -16.11
C MET A 238 4.81 -4.09 -15.88
N ILE A 239 4.23 -3.30 -16.79
CA ILE A 239 4.09 -1.84 -16.68
C ILE A 239 3.22 -1.48 -15.47
N ALA A 240 2.13 -2.20 -15.23
CA ALA A 240 1.28 -2.00 -14.05
C ALA A 240 2.05 -2.29 -12.74
N CYS A 241 2.79 -3.41 -12.69
CA CYS A 241 3.66 -3.76 -11.57
C CYS A 241 4.75 -2.69 -11.33
N LEU A 242 5.40 -2.22 -12.40
CA LEU A 242 6.41 -1.16 -12.33
C LEU A 242 5.80 0.15 -11.82
N GLY A 243 4.63 0.54 -12.32
CA GLY A 243 3.92 1.73 -11.88
C GLY A 243 3.65 1.71 -10.39
N MET A 244 3.12 0.60 -9.85
CA MET A 244 2.90 0.46 -8.41
C MET A 244 4.18 0.44 -7.59
N PHE A 245 5.25 -0.15 -8.10
CA PHE A 245 6.56 -0.12 -7.45
C PHE A 245 7.10 1.32 -7.35
N LEU A 246 6.99 2.11 -8.43
CA LEU A 246 7.38 3.53 -8.41
C LEU A 246 6.52 4.33 -7.43
N ALA A 247 5.21 4.07 -7.38
CA ALA A 247 4.30 4.68 -6.42
C ALA A 247 4.73 4.39 -4.98
N PHE A 248 5.09 3.14 -4.68
CA PHE A 248 5.61 2.71 -3.39
C PHE A 248 6.91 3.43 -3.01
N VAL A 249 7.89 3.51 -3.92
CA VAL A 249 9.14 4.25 -3.67
C VAL A 249 8.85 5.73 -3.41
N GLY A 250 7.93 6.33 -4.16
CA GLY A 250 7.44 7.69 -3.92
C GLY A 250 6.80 7.87 -2.55
N ALA A 251 5.93 6.94 -2.15
CA ALA A 251 5.26 6.93 -0.85
C ALA A 251 6.28 6.87 0.31
N VAL A 252 7.27 5.99 0.21
CA VAL A 252 8.36 5.87 1.20
C VAL A 252 9.18 7.15 1.26
N GLY A 253 9.51 7.76 0.12
CA GLY A 253 10.25 9.01 0.07
C GLY A 253 9.49 10.18 0.73
N LEU A 254 8.18 10.26 0.52
CA LEU A 254 7.31 11.25 1.17
C LEU A 254 7.22 11.02 2.69
N TRP A 255 7.12 9.76 3.11
CA TRP A 255 7.15 9.37 4.52
C TRP A 255 8.45 9.76 5.20
N ALA A 256 9.60 9.37 4.63
CA ALA A 256 10.92 9.63 5.21
C ALA A 256 11.13 11.13 5.43
N ARG A 257 10.83 11.93 4.42
CA ARG A 257 10.93 13.39 4.50
C ARG A 257 10.03 13.98 5.60
N ARG A 258 8.80 13.51 5.74
CA ARG A 258 7.90 14.01 6.80
C ARG A 258 8.36 13.60 8.18
N ARG A 259 8.85 12.38 8.33
CA ARG A 259 9.42 11.91 9.58
C ARG A 259 10.57 12.80 10.02
N ASP A 260 11.48 13.14 9.12
CA ASP A 260 12.64 13.99 9.42
C ASP A 260 12.21 15.41 9.80
N TYR A 261 11.22 15.96 9.08
CA TYR A 261 10.65 17.27 9.40
C TYR A 261 10.04 17.30 10.82
N ILE A 262 9.19 16.32 11.16
CA ILE A 262 8.60 16.21 12.49
C ILE A 262 9.68 16.03 13.56
N ALA A 263 10.71 15.23 13.29
CA ALA A 263 11.83 15.04 14.21
C ALA A 263 12.64 16.32 14.42
N SER A 264 12.80 17.17 13.40
CA SER A 264 13.44 18.49 13.57
C SER A 264 12.60 19.46 14.38
N GLN A 265 11.28 19.50 14.14
CA GLN A 265 10.33 20.35 14.87
C GLN A 265 10.30 19.99 16.37
N ARG A 266 10.23 18.70 16.69
CA ARG A 266 10.24 18.23 18.08
C ARG A 266 11.54 18.55 18.81
N ARG A 267 12.68 18.40 18.13
CA ARG A 267 13.98 18.79 18.69
C ARG A 267 14.03 20.29 18.98
N ALA A 268 13.55 21.13 18.07
CA ALA A 268 13.49 22.57 18.28
C ALA A 268 12.55 22.97 19.43
N ALA A 269 11.40 22.31 19.56
CA ALA A 269 10.47 22.53 20.66
C ALA A 269 11.08 22.13 22.02
N GLN A 270 11.74 20.98 22.09
CA GLN A 270 12.44 20.52 23.29
C GLN A 270 13.58 21.46 23.69
N GLN A 271 14.32 22.00 22.72
CA GLN A 271 15.36 22.99 22.99
C GLN A 271 14.80 24.30 23.55
N ARG A 272 13.64 24.75 23.07
CA ARG A 272 12.96 25.95 23.61
C ARG A 272 12.47 25.71 25.03
N GLU A 273 11.81 24.58 25.29
CA GLU A 273 11.33 24.24 26.63
C GLU A 273 12.49 24.08 27.62
N ALA A 274 13.61 23.49 27.20
CA ALA A 274 14.82 23.39 28.01
C ALA A 274 15.45 24.77 28.28
N ALA A 275 15.47 25.66 27.29
CA ALA A 275 15.95 27.03 27.45
C ALA A 275 15.06 27.85 28.40
N GLU A 276 13.73 27.71 28.31
CA GLU A 276 12.77 28.36 29.20
C GLU A 276 12.91 27.86 30.65
N LYS A 277 13.06 26.55 30.86
CA LYS A 277 13.34 25.98 32.19
C LYS A 277 14.66 26.47 32.76
N SER A 278 15.73 26.47 31.95
CA SER A 278 17.03 26.99 32.38
C SER A 278 16.98 28.48 32.72
N ALA A 279 16.27 29.30 31.95
CA ALA A 279 16.07 30.72 32.25
C ALA A 279 15.29 30.93 33.56
N ALA A 280 14.25 30.13 33.80
CA ALA A 280 13.47 30.18 35.03
C ALA A 280 14.31 29.77 36.26
N GLU A 281 15.15 28.74 36.14
CA GLU A 281 16.06 28.30 37.20
C GLU A 281 17.13 29.36 37.52
N ILE A 282 17.67 30.05 36.51
CA ILE A 282 18.63 31.16 36.70
C ILE A 282 17.96 32.34 37.42
N ALA A 283 16.73 32.69 37.03
CA ALA A 283 15.98 33.77 37.69
C ALA A 283 15.70 33.43 39.17
N ALA A 284 15.23 32.22 39.46
CA ALA A 284 15.00 31.75 40.82
C ALA A 284 16.29 31.72 41.66
N ALA A 285 17.41 31.28 41.08
CA ALA A 285 18.71 31.28 41.75
C ALA A 285 19.24 32.70 42.02
N ALA A 286 18.99 33.66 41.13
CA ALA A 286 19.35 35.05 41.32
C ALA A 286 18.51 35.72 42.44
N GLU A 287 17.21 35.43 42.50
CA GLU A 287 16.31 35.90 43.56
C GLU A 287 16.71 35.33 44.93
N ALA A 288 17.04 34.03 45.00
CA ALA A 288 17.51 33.41 46.23
C ALA A 288 18.81 34.05 46.77
N ARG A 289 19.79 34.28 45.89
CA ARG A 289 21.04 34.99 46.27
C ARG A 289 20.79 36.42 46.73
N ALA A 290 19.86 37.14 46.10
CA ALA A 290 19.50 38.48 46.50
C ALA A 290 18.80 38.51 47.88
N ALA A 291 17.99 37.49 48.19
CA ALA A 291 17.37 37.32 49.50
C ALA A 291 18.40 36.99 50.60
N GLU A 292 19.35 36.09 50.31
CA GLU A 292 20.47 35.79 51.21
C GLU A 292 21.33 37.03 51.50
N ALA A 293 21.67 37.82 50.47
CA ALA A 293 22.46 39.04 50.62
C ALA A 293 21.78 40.09 51.52
N ARG A 294 20.45 40.20 51.47
CA ARG A 294 19.68 41.10 52.35
C ARG A 294 19.60 40.62 53.80
N GLN A 295 19.69 39.31 54.05
CA GLN A 295 19.70 38.78 55.41
C GLN A 295 21.08 38.89 56.08
N SER A 296 22.13 38.99 55.28
CA SER A 296 23.52 39.14 55.76
C SER A 296 23.97 40.59 56.02
N SER A 297 23.14 41.59 55.68
CA SER A 297 23.38 43.02 55.92
C SER A 297 22.59 43.55 57.12
#